data_AF-A5GVH5-F1
#
_entry.id   AF-A5GVH5-F1
#
_cell.length_a   1.000
_cell.length_b   1.000
_cell.length_c   1.000
_cell.angle_alpha   90.00
_cell.angle_beta   90.00
_cell.angle_gamma   90.00
#
_symmetry.space_group_name_H-M   'P 1'
#
loop_
_entity.id
_entity.type
_entity.pdbx_description
1 polymer ?
#
loop_
_entity_poly.entity_id
_entity_poly.type
_entity_poly.pdbx_seq_one_letter_code
_entity_poly.pdbx_strand_id
1 'polypeptide(L)' 'MTSSASTDSWYQDAAAAQIKSERLEKAELLNGRAAMLGFVIGVLTEAITGHGIVSQITLGAFGCN' A
#
# COMPACT_ATOMS: atom_id res chain seq x y z
N MET A 1 39.80 -14.07 -16.07
CA MET A 1 38.62 -14.88 -15.67
C MET A 1 37.53 -13.97 -15.06
N THR A 2 37.12 -12.88 -15.72
CA THR A 2 36.20 -11.87 -15.13
C THR A 2 34.88 -11.71 -15.89
N SER A 3 34.73 -12.35 -17.06
CA SER A 3 33.62 -12.12 -17.99
C SER A 3 32.34 -12.92 -17.67
N SER A 4 32.41 -13.91 -16.78
CA SER A 4 31.25 -14.72 -16.38
C SER A 4 30.40 -14.02 -15.31
N ALA A 5 31.03 -13.34 -14.33
CA ALA A 5 30.35 -12.71 -13.21
C ALA A 5 29.33 -11.61 -13.61
N SER A 6 29.64 -10.81 -14.64
CA SER A 6 28.75 -9.76 -15.15
C SER A 6 27.55 -10.31 -15.94
N THR A 7 27.71 -11.50 -16.52
CA THR A 7 26.64 -12.16 -17.27
C THR A 7 25.69 -12.86 -16.30
N ASP A 8 26.20 -13.49 -15.25
CA ASP A 8 25.37 -14.13 -14.22
C ASP A 8 24.54 -13.12 -13.41
N SER A 9 25.07 -11.91 -13.16
CA SER A 9 24.33 -10.86 -12.44
C SER A 9 23.11 -10.36 -13.21
N TRP A 10 23.21 -10.17 -14.54
CA TRP A 10 22.09 -9.70 -15.37
C TRP A 10 20.90 -10.69 -15.35
N TYR A 11 21.19 -12.00 -15.39
CA TYR A 11 20.17 -13.04 -15.34
C TYR A 11 19.53 -13.12 -13.95
N GLN A 12 20.33 -12.95 -12.88
CA GLN A 12 19.83 -12.90 -11.51
C GLN A 12 18.99 -11.65 -11.23
N ASP A 13 19.39 -10.48 -11.72
CA ASP A 13 18.64 -9.23 -11.59
C ASP A 13 17.32 -9.27 -12.36
N ALA A 14 17.31 -9.84 -13.58
CA ALA A 14 16.10 -10.03 -14.36
C ALA A 14 15.12 -11.01 -13.68
N ALA A 15 15.64 -12.11 -13.12
CA ALA A 15 14.83 -13.08 -12.36
C ALA A 15 14.30 -12.48 -11.04
N ALA A 16 15.12 -11.69 -10.33
CA ALA A 16 14.72 -11.01 -9.10
C ALA A 16 13.65 -9.94 -9.35
N ALA A 17 13.75 -9.22 -10.48
CA ALA A 17 12.75 -8.25 -10.90
C ALA A 17 11.39 -8.92 -11.14
N GLN A 18 11.35 -10.07 -11.82
CA GLN A 18 10.11 -10.82 -12.08
C GLN A 18 9.43 -11.30 -10.79
N ILE A 19 10.20 -11.87 -9.86
CA ILE A 19 9.68 -12.33 -8.56
C ILE A 19 9.11 -11.15 -7.78
N LYS A 20 9.75 -9.98 -7.84
CA LYS A 20 9.29 -8.78 -7.14
C LYS A 20 7.99 -8.24 -7.73
N SER A 21 7.84 -8.19 -9.05
CA SER A 21 6.60 -7.72 -9.69
C SER A 21 5.37 -8.53 -9.25
N GLU A 22 5.48 -9.85 -9.14
CA GLU A 22 4.34 -10.69 -8.69
C GLU A 22 3.95 -10.39 -7.23
N ARG A 23 4.91 -9.98 -6.39
CA ARG A 23 4.65 -9.57 -5.00
C ARG A 23 4.02 -8.19 -4.92
N LEU A 24 4.40 -7.28 -5.80
CA LEU A 24 3.83 -5.93 -5.87
C LEU A 24 2.38 -5.98 -6.34
N GLU A 25 2.08 -6.80 -7.36
CA GLU A 25 0.71 -6.93 -7.89
C GLU A 25 -0.27 -7.45 -6.83
N LYS A 26 0.15 -8.43 -6.02
CA LYS A 26 -0.62 -8.89 -4.86
C LYS A 26 -0.77 -7.80 -3.79
N ALA A 27 0.28 -7.01 -3.55
CA ALA A 27 0.22 -5.91 -2.59
C ALA A 27 -0.70 -4.76 -3.07
N GLU A 28 -0.73 -4.47 -4.36
CA GLU A 28 -1.61 -3.47 -4.97
C GLU A 28 -3.08 -3.87 -4.82
N LEU A 29 -3.43 -5.14 -5.08
CA LEU A 29 -4.80 -5.64 -4.89
C LEU A 29 -5.21 -5.62 -3.42
N LEU A 30 -4.30 -5.99 -2.50
CA LEU A 30 -4.57 -5.92 -1.07
C LEU A 30 -4.75 -4.49 -0.58
N ASN A 31 -3.89 -3.56 -1.00
CA ASN A 31 -4.00 -2.14 -0.67
C ASN A 31 -5.27 -1.53 -1.26
N GLY A 32 -5.64 -1.87 -2.49
CA GLY A 32 -6.87 -1.41 -3.13
C GLY A 32 -8.12 -1.85 -2.36
N ARG A 33 -8.19 -3.11 -1.92
CA ARG A 33 -9.31 -3.61 -1.11
C ARG A 33 -9.35 -2.97 0.28
N ALA A 34 -8.21 -2.81 0.92
CA ALA A 34 -8.10 -2.13 2.21
C ALA A 34 -8.56 -0.67 2.09
N ALA A 35 -8.20 0.03 1.01
CA ALA A 35 -8.63 1.40 0.74
C ALA A 35 -10.15 1.50 0.52
N MET A 36 -10.75 0.60 -0.27
CA MET A 36 -12.20 0.56 -0.47
C MET A 36 -12.94 0.30 0.84
N LEU A 37 -12.45 -0.63 1.68
CA LEU A 37 -13.03 -0.89 3.00
C LEU A 37 -12.88 0.31 3.94
N GLY A 38 -11.71 0.95 3.98
CA GLY A 38 -11.47 2.15 4.79
C GLY A 38 -12.40 3.30 4.40
N PHE A 39 -12.63 3.49 3.10
CA PHE A 39 -13.59 4.48 2.60
C PHE A 39 -15.02 4.16 3.01
N VAL A 40 -15.47 2.91 2.79
CA VAL A 40 -16.83 2.47 3.15
C VAL A 40 -17.08 2.57 4.66
N ILE A 41 -16.12 2.17 5.48
CA ILE A 41 -16.19 2.29 6.93
C ILE A 41 -16.22 3.77 7.33
N GLY A 42 -15.41 4.63 6.70
CA GLY A 42 -15.43 6.08 6.94
C GLY A 42 -16.80 6.69 6.70
N VAL A 43 -17.41 6.40 5.55
CA VAL A 43 -18.74 6.89 5.17
C VAL A 43 -19.83 6.33 6.09
N LEU A 44 -19.79 5.03 6.41
CA LEU A 44 -20.74 4.41 7.33
C LEU A 44 -20.66 5.02 8.73
N THR A 45 -19.45 5.27 9.22
CA THR A 45 -19.24 5.84 10.54
C THR A 45 -19.74 7.28 10.59
N GLU A 46 -19.52 8.06 9.54
CA GLU A 46 -20.09 9.41 9.39
C GLU A 46 -21.63 9.41 9.38
N ALA A 47 -22.23 8.46 8.66
CA ALA A 47 -23.69 8.32 8.57
C ALA A 47 -24.34 7.90 9.90
N ILE A 48 -23.69 7.02 10.68
CA ILE A 48 -24.23 6.52 11.96
C ILE A 48 -24.05 7.55 13.08
N THR A 49 -22.91 8.24 13.13
CA THR A 49 -22.62 9.18 14.22
C THR A 49 -23.26 10.56 13.99
N GLY A 50 -23.58 10.92 12.75
CA GLY A 50 -24.24 12.19 12.40
C GLY A 50 -23.40 13.46 12.68
N HIS A 51 -22.20 13.28 13.26
CA HIS A 51 -21.15 14.25 13.43
C HIS A 51 -19.89 13.62 12.81
N GLY A 52 -19.36 14.24 11.76
CA GLY A 52 -18.29 13.63 10.97
C GLY A 52 -17.09 13.22 11.82
N ILE A 53 -16.76 11.92 11.81
CA ILE A 53 -15.56 11.36 12.44
C ILE A 53 -14.27 12.03 11.90
N VAL A 54 -14.31 12.56 10.67
CA VAL A 54 -13.24 13.39 10.10
C VAL A 54 -12.95 14.58 11.01
N SER A 55 -13.96 15.23 11.59
CA SER A 55 -13.75 16.36 12.48
C SER A 55 -13.09 15.98 13.81
N GLN A 56 -13.14 14.72 14.25
CA GLN A 56 -12.50 14.27 15.49
C GLN A 56 -11.18 13.54 15.26
N ILE A 57 -11.00 12.82 14.16
CA ILE A 57 -9.72 12.20 13.81
C ILE A 57 -8.79 13.22 13.15
N THR A 58 -9.27 14.21 12.37
CA THR A 58 -8.42 15.33 11.91
C THR A 58 -8.03 16.27 13.06
N LEU A 59 -8.95 16.63 13.97
CA LEU A 59 -8.53 17.40 15.17
C LEU A 59 -7.75 16.55 16.17
N GLY A 60 -8.03 15.26 16.31
CA GLY A 60 -7.40 14.40 17.31
C GLY A 60 -6.07 13.78 16.87
N ALA A 61 -5.89 13.50 15.57
CA ALA A 61 -4.65 12.97 15.01
C ALA A 61 -3.77 14.05 14.35
N PHE A 62 -4.31 15.22 13.99
CA PHE A 62 -3.59 16.35 13.40
C PHE A 62 -3.66 17.64 14.24
N GLY A 63 -4.38 17.64 15.36
CA GLY A 63 -4.36 18.74 16.32
C GLY A 63 -3.08 18.70 17.15
N CYS A 64 -2.13 19.55 16.76
CA CYS A 64 -1.04 19.95 17.61
C CYS A 64 -1.56 20.38 18.99
N ASN A 65 -1.01 19.75 20.03
CA ASN A 65 -0.64 20.42 21.26
C ASN A 65 0.87 20.28 21.41
#